data_AF-A0A9E2VXB2-F1
#
_entry.id   AF-A0A9E2VXB2-F1
#
_cell.length_a   1.000
_cell.length_b   1.000
_cell.length_c   1.000
_cell.angle_alpha   90.00
_cell.angle_beta   90.00
_cell.angle_gamma   90.00
#
_symmetry.space_group_name_H-M   'P 1'
#
loop_
_entity.id
_entity.type
_entity.pdbx_description
1 polymer ?
#
loop_
_entity_poly.entity_id
_entity_poly.type
_entity_poly.pdbx_seq_one_letter_code
_entity_poly.pdbx_strand_id
1 'polypeptide(L)'
;FPDSLPLTLSYARDLIEANQPRNAINLLISLSVQTNNKPDVLRMLAKAYEHAGNSAESHYYMSEYYYTTGLPAAAADQLHIALATPGIDGMQRQRYQARLERLQAWAKANRQSLKPGNDPNVPGS
;
A
#
# COMPACT_ATOMS: atom_id res chain seq x y z
N PHE A 1 -10.87 14.03 20.49
CA PHE A 1 -9.64 13.25 20.76
C PHE A 1 -9.02 12.79 19.45
N PRO A 2 -7.98 13.47 18.92
CA PRO A 2 -7.18 12.94 17.81
C PRO A 2 -5.74 12.52 18.21
N ASP A 3 -5.45 12.18 19.47
CA ASP A 3 -4.05 12.32 19.98
C ASP A 3 -3.41 11.08 20.64
N SER A 4 -3.47 9.92 20.01
CA SER A 4 -2.26 9.08 19.94
C SER A 4 -2.45 7.99 18.91
N LEU A 5 -1.87 8.18 17.73
CA LEU A 5 -1.73 7.14 16.72
C LEU A 5 -1.32 5.78 17.33
N PRO A 6 -0.35 5.69 18.27
CA PRO A 6 -0.04 4.43 18.95
C PRO A 6 -1.21 3.79 19.69
N LEU A 7 -2.06 4.57 20.37
CA LEU A 7 -3.22 4.07 21.09
C LEU A 7 -4.29 3.53 20.13
N THR A 8 -4.56 4.26 19.04
CA THR A 8 -5.51 3.80 18.02
C THR A 8 -5.02 2.52 17.34
N LEU A 9 -3.72 2.41 17.08
CA LEU A 9 -3.13 1.18 16.53
C LEU A 9 -3.16 0.02 17.53
N SER A 10 -2.95 0.28 18.82
CA SER A 10 -3.10 -0.75 19.86
C SER A 10 -4.54 -1.25 19.93
N TYR A 11 -5.51 -0.34 19.95
CA TYR A 11 -6.92 -0.71 19.95
C TYR A 11 -7.33 -1.49 18.69
N ALA A 12 -6.82 -1.10 17.52
CA ALA A 12 -7.05 -1.84 16.29
C ALA A 12 -6.46 -3.27 16.36
N ARG A 13 -5.29 -3.44 17.00
CA ARG A 13 -4.69 -4.76 17.24
C ARG A 13 -5.59 -5.61 18.16
N ASP A 14 -6.07 -5.03 19.26
CA ASP A 14 -6.95 -5.74 20.20
C ASP A 14 -8.23 -6.21 19.52
N LEU A 15 -8.80 -5.39 18.62
CA LEU A 15 -9.95 -5.77 17.79
C LEU A 15 -9.64 -6.96 16.87
N ILE A 16 -8.46 -6.99 16.24
CA ILE A 16 -8.03 -8.12 15.40
C ILE A 16 -7.90 -9.40 16.25
N GLU A 17 -7.25 -9.31 17.41
CA GLU A 17 -7.01 -10.43 18.32
C GLU A 17 -8.31 -10.96 18.95
N ALA A 18 -9.28 -10.08 19.18
CA ALA A 18 -10.64 -10.44 19.61
C ALA A 18 -11.53 -10.99 18.47
N ASN A 19 -10.97 -11.33 17.31
CA ASN A 19 -11.69 -11.80 16.12
C ASN A 19 -12.77 -10.82 15.62
N GLN A 20 -12.50 -9.51 15.73
CA GLN A 20 -13.32 -8.42 15.19
C GLN A 20 -12.61 -7.64 14.08
N PRO A 21 -12.08 -8.29 13.04
CA PRO A 21 -11.25 -7.63 12.03
C PRO A 21 -12.01 -6.57 11.23
N ARG A 22 -13.33 -6.70 11.06
CA ARG A 22 -14.16 -5.68 10.38
C ARG A 22 -14.19 -4.35 11.14
N ASN A 23 -14.27 -4.41 12.48
CA ASN A 23 -14.23 -3.21 13.31
C ASN A 23 -12.85 -2.53 13.22
N ALA A 24 -11.77 -3.33 13.23
CA ALA A 24 -10.41 -2.83 13.03
C ALA A 24 -10.24 -2.18 11.66
N ILE A 25 -10.75 -2.80 10.58
CA ILE A 25 -10.69 -2.24 9.21
C ILE A 25 -11.37 -0.87 9.14
N ASN A 26 -12.60 -0.75 9.64
CA ASN A 26 -13.34 0.52 9.59
C ASN A 26 -12.60 1.66 10.32
N LEU A 27 -12.02 1.34 11.48
CA LEU A 27 -11.19 2.27 12.24
C LEU A 27 -9.94 2.67 11.45
N LEU A 28 -9.23 1.69 10.89
CA LEU A 28 -7.95 1.88 10.20
C LEU A 28 -8.10 2.59 8.85
N ILE A 29 -9.20 2.41 8.11
CA ILE A 29 -9.51 3.19 6.91
C ILE A 29 -9.66 4.67 7.26
N SER A 30 -10.41 4.96 8.33
CA SER A 30 -10.60 6.34 8.78
C SER A 30 -9.27 6.96 9.24
N LEU A 31 -8.45 6.16 9.94
CA LEU A 31 -7.12 6.57 10.39
C LEU A 31 -6.14 6.78 9.23
N SER A 32 -6.22 5.98 8.16
CA SER A 32 -5.31 6.11 7.01
C SER A 32 -5.52 7.44 6.30
N VAL A 33 -6.78 7.87 6.13
CA VAL A 33 -7.10 9.19 5.58
C VAL A 33 -6.55 10.31 6.48
N GLN A 34 -6.80 10.24 7.79
CA GLN A 34 -6.35 11.26 8.74
C GLN A 34 -4.82 11.38 8.83
N THR A 35 -4.12 10.26 8.65
CA THR A 35 -2.66 10.21 8.80
C THR A 35 -1.91 10.39 7.49
N ASN A 36 -2.62 10.56 6.37
CA ASN A 36 -2.07 10.55 5.02
C ASN A 36 -1.30 9.24 4.72
N ASN A 37 -1.95 8.11 4.99
CA ASN A 37 -1.47 6.76 4.72
C ASN A 37 -0.09 6.48 5.33
N LYS A 38 0.11 6.77 6.62
CA LYS A 38 1.36 6.43 7.30
C LYS A 38 1.64 4.91 7.19
N PRO A 39 2.91 4.50 7.04
CA PRO A 39 3.25 3.09 6.80
C PRO A 39 2.77 2.12 7.89
N ASP A 40 2.81 2.54 9.16
CA ASP A 40 2.33 1.73 10.29
C ASP A 40 0.82 1.47 10.23
N VAL A 41 0.03 2.46 9.82
CA VAL A 41 -1.42 2.33 9.59
C VAL A 41 -1.70 1.40 8.41
N LEU A 42 -1.01 1.57 7.28
CA LEU A 42 -1.18 0.72 6.10
C LEU A 42 -0.87 -0.75 6.41
N ARG A 43 0.23 -1.01 7.12
CA ARG A 43 0.62 -2.36 7.53
C ARG A 43 -0.40 -2.98 8.48
N MET A 44 -0.95 -2.20 9.42
CA MET A 44 -2.00 -2.69 10.32
C MET A 44 -3.29 -2.98 9.55
N LEU A 45 -3.65 -2.15 8.58
CA LEU A 45 -4.83 -2.35 7.74
C LEU A 45 -4.72 -3.62 6.89
N ALA A 46 -3.54 -3.86 6.29
CA ALA A 46 -3.25 -5.11 5.60
C ALA A 46 -3.41 -6.35 6.51
N LYS A 47 -2.89 -6.28 7.74
CA LYS A 47 -3.08 -7.33 8.74
C LYS A 47 -4.57 -7.54 9.05
N ALA A 48 -5.33 -6.47 9.25
CA ALA A 48 -6.75 -6.58 9.54
C ALA A 48 -7.54 -7.27 8.40
N TYR A 49 -7.23 -6.95 7.13
CA TYR A 49 -7.82 -7.62 5.97
C TYR A 49 -7.45 -9.10 5.85
N GLU A 50 -6.21 -9.46 6.16
CA GLU A 50 -5.79 -10.86 6.20
C GLU A 50 -6.60 -11.65 7.23
N HIS A 51 -6.74 -11.11 8.45
CA HIS A 51 -7.57 -11.71 9.50
C HIS A 51 -9.07 -11.74 9.16
N ALA A 52 -9.53 -10.86 8.26
CA ALA A 52 -10.90 -10.90 7.73
C ALA A 52 -11.09 -11.93 6.60
N GLY A 53 -10.03 -12.64 6.19
CA GLY A 53 -10.05 -13.58 5.07
C GLY A 53 -10.03 -12.89 3.69
N ASN A 54 -9.70 -11.61 3.62
CA ASN A 54 -9.61 -10.86 2.37
C ASN A 54 -8.15 -10.63 1.97
N SER A 55 -7.51 -11.72 1.51
CA SER A 55 -6.09 -11.73 1.14
C SER A 55 -5.76 -10.73 0.02
N ALA A 56 -6.68 -10.52 -0.94
CA ALA A 56 -6.47 -9.57 -2.02
C ALA A 56 -6.32 -8.12 -1.52
N GLU A 57 -7.19 -7.68 -0.60
CA GLU A 57 -7.07 -6.38 0.05
C GLU A 57 -5.82 -6.30 0.92
N SER A 58 -5.46 -7.38 1.62
CA SER A 58 -4.23 -7.43 2.42
C SER A 58 -3.00 -7.12 1.56
N HIS A 59 -2.86 -7.83 0.44
CA HIS A 59 -1.77 -7.61 -0.52
C HIS A 59 -1.83 -6.21 -1.14
N TYR A 60 -3.02 -5.69 -1.46
CA TYR A 60 -3.16 -4.31 -1.93
C TYR A 60 -2.63 -3.29 -0.91
N TYR A 61 -3.01 -3.38 0.36
CA TYR A 61 -2.51 -2.44 1.37
C TYR A 61 -1.03 -2.66 1.72
N MET A 62 -0.50 -3.88 1.58
CA MET A 62 0.95 -4.12 1.61
C MET A 62 1.67 -3.44 0.45
N SER A 63 1.05 -3.33 -0.73
CA SER A 63 1.64 -2.58 -1.84
C SER A 63 1.79 -1.10 -1.51
N GLU A 64 0.77 -0.50 -0.88
CA GLU A 64 0.83 0.90 -0.45
C GLU A 64 1.88 1.09 0.67
N TYR A 65 1.98 0.13 1.60
CA TYR A 65 3.03 0.13 2.61
C TYR A 65 4.41 0.17 1.96
N TYR A 66 4.71 -0.77 1.06
CA TYR A 66 6.02 -0.82 0.40
C TYR A 66 6.30 0.45 -0.42
N TYR A 67 5.29 0.96 -1.12
CA TYR A 67 5.42 2.21 -1.86
C TYR A 67 5.79 3.39 -0.95
N THR A 68 5.08 3.56 0.16
CA THR A 68 5.35 4.64 1.13
C THR A 68 6.71 4.50 1.83
N THR A 69 7.26 3.28 1.91
CA THR A 69 8.61 3.02 2.44
C THR A 69 9.73 3.09 1.40
N GLY A 70 9.44 3.47 0.15
CA GLY A 70 10.44 3.61 -0.91
C GLY A 70 10.86 2.28 -1.55
N LEU A 71 10.00 1.26 -1.49
CA LEU A 71 10.23 -0.08 -2.06
C LEU A 71 9.23 -0.37 -3.21
N PRO A 72 9.29 0.37 -4.33
CA PRO A 72 8.30 0.28 -5.41
C PRO A 72 8.30 -1.08 -6.12
N ALA A 73 9.42 -1.80 -6.17
CA ALA A 73 9.44 -3.16 -6.73
C ALA A 73 8.60 -4.13 -5.89
N ALA A 74 8.83 -4.14 -4.56
CA ALA A 74 8.05 -4.94 -3.63
C ALA A 74 6.55 -4.55 -3.65
N ALA A 75 6.24 -3.26 -3.84
CA ALA A 75 4.86 -2.83 -4.01
C ALA A 75 4.21 -3.43 -5.27
N ALA A 76 4.93 -3.49 -6.40
CA ALA A 76 4.43 -4.12 -7.62
C ALA A 76 4.19 -5.62 -7.43
N ASP A 77 5.10 -6.32 -6.74
CA ASP A 77 4.97 -7.75 -6.45
C ASP A 77 3.70 -8.04 -5.64
N GLN A 78 3.39 -7.21 -4.63
CA GLN A 78 2.16 -7.34 -3.86
C GLN A 78 0.91 -7.13 -4.71
N LEU A 79 0.91 -6.18 -5.65
CA LEU A 79 -0.22 -5.97 -6.57
C LEU A 79 -0.41 -7.16 -7.52
N HIS A 80 0.67 -7.79 -7.96
CA HIS A 80 0.58 -9.01 -8.76
C HIS A 80 -0.06 -10.16 -7.96
N ILE A 81 0.30 -10.33 -6.68
CA ILE A 81 -0.33 -11.33 -5.81
C ILE A 81 -1.83 -11.00 -5.59
N ALA A 82 -2.17 -9.74 -5.32
CA ALA A 82 -3.56 -9.30 -5.16
C ALA A 82 -4.39 -9.59 -6.43
N LEU A 83 -3.84 -9.36 -7.62
CA LEU A 83 -4.47 -9.63 -8.91
C LEU A 83 -4.62 -11.13 -9.21
N ALA A 84 -3.70 -11.96 -8.71
CA ALA A 84 -3.73 -13.42 -8.84
C ALA A 84 -4.65 -14.10 -7.83
N THR A 85 -5.14 -13.36 -6.83
CA THR A 85 -6.00 -13.91 -5.78
C THR A 85 -7.37 -14.35 -6.37
N PRO A 86 -7.80 -15.60 -6.16
CA PRO A 86 -9.10 -16.05 -6.63
C PRO A 86 -10.26 -15.26 -6.00
N GLY A 87 -11.34 -15.07 -6.76
CA GLY A 87 -12.58 -14.47 -6.23
C GLY A 87 -12.59 -12.95 -6.12
N ILE A 88 -11.54 -12.23 -6.57
CA ILE A 88 -11.60 -10.76 -6.65
C ILE A 88 -12.66 -10.29 -7.67
N ASP A 89 -13.40 -9.26 -7.29
CA ASP A 89 -14.45 -8.69 -8.14
C ASP A 89 -13.87 -7.77 -9.25
N GLY A 90 -14.75 -7.30 -10.13
CA GLY A 90 -14.35 -6.43 -11.24
C GLY A 90 -13.76 -5.09 -10.79
N MET A 91 -14.27 -4.52 -9.69
CA MET A 91 -13.83 -3.24 -9.16
C MET A 91 -12.45 -3.35 -8.51
N GLN A 92 -12.24 -4.41 -7.71
CA GLN A 92 -10.95 -4.73 -7.12
C GLN A 92 -9.90 -4.94 -8.21
N ARG A 93 -10.21 -5.77 -9.22
CA ARG A 93 -9.29 -6.00 -10.34
C ARG A 93 -8.92 -4.71 -11.05
N GLN A 94 -9.90 -3.87 -11.36
CA GLN A 94 -9.65 -2.57 -12.01
C GLN A 94 -8.77 -1.66 -11.13
N ARG A 95 -9.06 -1.59 -9.82
CA ARG A 95 -8.29 -0.76 -8.88
C ARG A 95 -6.84 -1.21 -8.76
N TYR A 96 -6.60 -2.52 -8.62
CA TYR A 96 -5.26 -3.08 -8.48
C TYR A 96 -4.44 -2.90 -9.77
N GLN A 97 -5.06 -3.17 -10.92
CA GLN A 97 -4.43 -2.97 -12.22
C GLN A 97 -4.04 -1.51 -12.45
N ALA A 98 -4.96 -0.56 -12.20
CA ALA A 98 -4.67 0.86 -12.33
C ALA A 98 -3.54 1.31 -11.41
N ARG A 99 -3.45 0.75 -10.20
CA ARG A 99 -2.36 1.09 -9.27
C ARG A 99 -1.01 0.54 -9.74
N LEU A 100 -0.99 -0.69 -10.25
CA LEU A 100 0.22 -1.31 -10.81
C LEU A 100 0.73 -0.52 -12.01
N GLU A 101 -0.16 -0.13 -12.93
CA GLU A 101 0.18 0.68 -14.09
C GLU A 101 0.80 2.03 -13.70
N ARG A 102 0.24 2.72 -12.69
CA ARG A 102 0.82 3.97 -12.17
C ARG A 102 2.22 3.77 -11.62
N LEU A 103 2.44 2.66 -10.90
CA LEU A 103 3.74 2.34 -10.31
C LEU A 103 4.79 2.03 -11.38
N GLN A 104 4.41 1.29 -12.42
CA GLN A 104 5.26 1.01 -13.57
C GLN A 104 5.58 2.28 -14.38
N ALA A 105 4.60 3.16 -14.58
CA ALA A 105 4.80 4.44 -15.24
C ALA A 105 5.79 5.33 -14.47
N TRP A 106 5.65 5.41 -13.14
CA TRP A 106 6.59 6.12 -12.28
C TRP A 106 8.00 5.53 -12.38
N ALA A 107 8.14 4.20 -12.32
CA ALA A 107 9.44 3.53 -12.41
C ALA A 107 10.13 3.78 -13.77
N LYS A 108 9.36 3.79 -14.86
CA LYS A 108 9.86 4.12 -16.21
C LYS A 108 10.36 5.57 -16.27
N ALA A 109 9.61 6.53 -15.73
CA ALA A 109 10.02 7.93 -15.68
C ALA A 109 11.29 8.13 -14.85
N ASN A 110 11.37 7.51 -13.66
CA ASN A 110 12.55 7.58 -12.80
C ASN A 110 13.79 6.92 -13.41
N ARG A 111 13.63 5.87 -14.22
CA ARG A 111 14.76 5.27 -14.95
C ARG A 111 15.28 6.19 -16.06
N GLN A 112 14.40 6.98 -16.69
CA GLN A 112 14.78 7.90 -17.77
C GLN A 112 15.53 9.13 -17.24
N SER A 113 15.19 9.63 -16.05
CA SER A 113 15.91 10.74 -15.41
C SER A 113 17.34 10.37 -14.96
N LEU A 114 17.63 9.08 -14.78
CA LEU A 114 18.95 8.58 -14.38
C LEU A 114 19.88 8.23 -15.54
N LYS A 115 19.47 8.42 -16.81
CA LYS A 115 20.35 8.15 -17.96
C LYS A 115 21.41 9.26 -18.09
N PRO A 116 22.72 8.94 -18.06
CA PRO A 116 23.77 9.92 -18.34
C PRO A 116 23.68 10.31 -19.81
N GLY A 117 23.29 11.55 -20.07
CA GLY A 117 23.02 12.06 -21.43
C GLY A 117 22.11 13.29 -21.47
N ASN A 118 21.44 13.61 -20.36
CA ASN A 118 20.66 14.84 -20.19
C ASN A 118 21.37 15.91 -19.34
N ASP A 119 22.67 15.78 -19.11
CA ASP A 119 23.47 16.81 -18.43
C ASP A 119 23.89 17.90 -19.42
N PRO A 120 23.41 19.15 -19.31
CA PRO A 120 23.83 20.25 -20.19
C PRO A 120 25.27 20.73 -19.91
N ASN A 121 25.99 20.10 -18.98
CA ASN A 121 27.29 20.53 -18.48
C ASN A 121 28.39 19.46 -18.61
N VAL A 122 28.46 18.78 -19.75
CA VAL A 122 29.66 18.03 -20.13
C VAL A 122 30.43 18.85 -21.16
N PRO A 123 31.49 19.59 -20.78
CA PRO A 123 32.41 20.14 -21.75
C PRO A 123 33.16 18.96 -22.39
N GLY A 124 33.11 18.89 -23.72
CA GLY A 124 33.80 17.88 -24.51
C GLY A 124 35.29 17.83 -24.16
N SER A 125 35.79 16.61 -23.99
CA SER A 125 37.23 16.31 -24.00
C SER A 125 37.72 16.15 -25.42
#